data_AF-A0A428YT08-F1
#
_entry.id   AF-A0A428YT08-F1
#
_cell.length_a   1.000
_cell.length_b   1.000
_cell.length_c   1.000
_cell.angle_alpha   90.00
_cell.angle_beta   90.00
_cell.angle_gamma   90.00
#
_symmetry.space_group_name_H-M   'P 1'
#
loop_
_entity.id
_entity.type
_entity.pdbx_description
1 polymer ?
#
loop_
_entity_poly.entity_id
_entity_poly.type
_entity_poly.pdbx_seq_one_letter_code
_entity_poly.pdbx_strand_id
1 'polypeptide(L)'
;MSATLSLTVAGNVVTGTSSRSDGLTAAIVDGSFDGDVLTYDIEIHDPAPARLHFELTVSGDTLFGVFTSAQAGEGKVTGTRI
;
A
#
# COMPACT_ATOMS: atom_id res chain seq x y z
N MET A 1 4.60 -13.26 7.26
CA MET A 1 3.44 -12.34 7.44
C MET A 1 2.97 -11.94 6.06
N SER A 2 1.69 -12.14 5.73
CA SER A 2 1.13 -11.88 4.40
C SER A 2 0.04 -10.82 4.50
N ALA A 3 0.10 -9.76 3.70
CA ALA A 3 -0.96 -8.76 3.62
C ALA A 3 -1.65 -8.89 2.26
N THR A 4 -2.97 -8.74 2.24
CA THR A 4 -3.75 -8.69 1.00
C THR A 4 -4.09 -7.24 0.73
N LEU A 5 -3.64 -6.74 -0.41
CA LEU A 5 -3.84 -5.37 -0.82
C LEU A 5 -4.80 -5.34 -2.00
N SER A 6 -5.98 -4.78 -1.79
CA SER A 6 -6.98 -4.62 -2.83
C SER A 6 -6.88 -3.21 -3.39
N LEU A 7 -6.22 -3.07 -4.53
CA LEU A 7 -6.07 -1.82 -5.25
C LEU A 7 -7.00 -1.78 -6.47
N THR A 8 -7.64 -0.64 -6.66
CA THR A 8 -8.41 -0.28 -7.85
C THR A 8 -7.73 0.92 -8.49
N VAL A 9 -7.19 0.71 -9.69
CA VAL A 9 -6.55 1.77 -10.49
C VAL A 9 -7.55 2.26 -11.53
N ALA A 10 -7.97 3.52 -11.42
CA ALA A 10 -8.84 4.21 -12.36
C ALA A 10 -8.05 5.32 -13.08
N GLY A 11 -7.42 4.97 -14.21
CA GLY A 11 -6.51 5.88 -14.92
C GLY A 11 -5.24 6.10 -14.10
N ASN A 12 -5.04 7.32 -13.59
CA ASN A 12 -3.93 7.68 -12.71
C ASN A 12 -4.28 7.62 -11.21
N VAL A 13 -5.56 7.46 -10.87
CA VAL A 13 -6.01 7.47 -9.48
C VAL A 13 -6.02 6.04 -8.96
N VAL A 14 -5.31 5.81 -7.86
CA VAL A 14 -5.34 4.53 -7.15
C VAL A 14 -6.15 4.68 -5.88
N THR A 15 -7.15 3.83 -5.75
CA THR A 15 -7.95 3.70 -4.53
C THR A 15 -7.90 2.25 -4.05
N GLY A 16 -8.21 2.00 -2.79
CA GLY A 16 -8.21 0.63 -2.30
C GLY A 16 -8.18 0.51 -0.80
N THR A 17 -8.04 -0.73 -0.35
CA THR A 17 -7.95 -1.09 1.05
C THR A 17 -6.82 -2.08 1.26
N SER A 18 -5.95 -1.77 2.22
CA SER A 18 -4.89 -2.66 2.67
C SER A 18 -5.39 -3.47 3.85
N SER A 19 -5.40 -4.79 3.72
CA SER A 19 -5.78 -5.72 4.78
C SER A 19 -4.56 -6.51 5.21
N ARG A 20 -4.04 -6.22 6.40
CA ARG A 20 -2.93 -6.98 6.98
C ARG A 20 -3.47 -8.22 7.69
N SER A 21 -2.73 -9.32 7.68
CA SER A 21 -3.08 -10.55 8.43
C SER A 21 -3.19 -10.36 9.95
N ASP A 22 -2.72 -9.22 10.45
CA ASP A 22 -2.86 -8.79 11.84
C ASP A 22 -4.24 -8.18 12.16
N GLY A 23 -5.15 -8.11 11.18
CA GLY A 23 -6.50 -7.53 11.31
C GLY A 23 -6.56 -6.02 11.07
N LEU A 24 -5.40 -5.35 10.93
CA LEU A 24 -5.33 -3.95 10.57
C LEU A 24 -5.79 -3.74 9.12
N THR A 25 -6.89 -3.01 8.99
CA THR A 25 -7.42 -2.52 7.71
C THR A 25 -7.18 -1.03 7.62
N ALA A 26 -6.65 -0.58 6.49
CA ALA A 26 -6.39 0.82 6.24
C ALA A 26 -6.90 1.22 4.85
N ALA A 27 -7.51 2.39 4.76
CA ALA A 27 -7.92 2.96 3.48
C ALA A 27 -6.70 3.56 2.78
N ILE A 28 -6.61 3.32 1.47
CA ILE A 28 -5.61 3.96 0.63
C ILE A 28 -6.06 5.39 0.33
N VAL A 29 -5.17 6.35 0.57
CA VAL A 29 -5.31 7.77 0.27
C VAL A 29 -4.12 8.20 -0.60
N ASP A 30 -4.30 9.27 -1.38
CA ASP A 30 -3.24 9.81 -2.26
C ASP A 30 -2.56 8.77 -3.18
N GLY A 31 -3.32 7.78 -3.64
CA GLY A 31 -2.79 6.74 -4.51
C GLY A 31 -2.57 7.23 -5.94
N SER A 32 -1.36 7.05 -6.45
CA SER A 32 -0.95 7.34 -7.83
C SER A 32 -0.29 6.13 -8.47
N PHE A 33 -0.51 5.96 -9.77
CA PHE A 33 0.14 4.94 -10.58
C PHE A 33 0.81 5.55 -11.80
N ASP A 34 2.14 5.46 -11.84
CA ASP A 34 3.04 6.00 -12.87
C ASP A 34 3.61 4.86 -13.73
N GLY A 35 2.72 4.09 -14.37
CA GLY A 35 3.03 3.02 -15.33
C GLY A 35 3.67 1.76 -14.73
N ASP A 36 4.79 1.93 -14.03
CA ASP A 36 5.54 0.90 -13.33
C ASP A 36 5.65 1.19 -11.82
N VAL A 37 5.44 2.44 -11.39
CA VAL A 37 5.54 2.82 -9.97
C VAL A 37 4.16 3.13 -9.40
N LEU A 38 3.82 2.43 -8.34
CA LEU A 38 2.62 2.58 -7.53
C LEU A 38 3.00 3.23 -6.21
N THR A 39 2.56 4.46 -6.01
CA THR A 39 2.80 5.19 -4.76
C THR A 39 1.48 5.48 -4.10
N TYR A 40 1.34 5.16 -2.82
CA TYR A 40 0.11 5.47 -2.10
C TYR A 40 0.35 5.59 -0.60
N ASP A 41 -0.52 6.32 0.06
CA ASP A 41 -0.53 6.45 1.50
C ASP A 41 -1.68 5.64 2.09
N ILE A 42 -1.53 5.19 3.32
CA ILE A 42 -2.65 4.71 4.12
C ILE A 42 -2.73 5.49 5.41
N GLU A 43 -3.95 5.86 5.78
CA GLU A 43 -4.27 6.48 7.04
C GLU A 43 -5.17 5.55 7.86
N ILE A 44 -4.70 5.23 9.07
CA ILE A 44 -5.45 4.45 10.06
C ILE A 44 -5.87 5.44 11.13
N HIS A 45 -7.17 5.67 11.32
CA HIS A 45 -7.66 6.69 12.26
C HIS A 45 -7.94 6.16 13.68
N ASP A 46 -8.11 4.85 13.86
CA ASP A 46 -8.52 4.25 15.14
C ASP A 46 -7.57 3.10 15.56
N PRO A 47 -7.13 3.03 16.83
CA PRO A 47 -7.31 3.99 17.94
C PRO A 47 -6.27 5.13 17.98
N ALA A 48 -5.35 5.21 17.02
CA ALA A 48 -4.40 6.31 16.87
C ALA A 48 -4.15 6.61 15.38
N PRO A 49 -4.12 7.90 14.96
CA PRO A 49 -3.80 8.28 13.60
C PRO A 49 -2.39 7.82 13.23
N ALA A 50 -2.29 6.81 12.37
CA ALA A 50 -1.04 6.34 11.82
C ALA A 50 -1.07 6.50 10.30
N ARG A 51 -0.09 7.23 9.78
CA ARG A 51 0.15 7.36 8.35
C ARG A 51 1.32 6.48 7.95
N LEU A 52 1.12 5.70 6.90
CA LEU A 52 2.18 4.89 6.30
C LEU A 52 2.22 5.19 4.81
N HIS A 53 3.40 5.50 4.32
CA HIS A 53 3.66 5.76 2.91
C HIS A 53 4.18 4.48 2.25
N PHE A 54 3.64 4.13 1.10
CA PHE A 54 4.00 2.94 0.33
C PHE A 54 4.50 3.36 -1.04
N GLU A 55 5.66 2.85 -1.40
CA GLU A 55 6.24 3.03 -2.72
C GLU A 55 6.57 1.64 -3.27
N LEU A 56 5.77 1.19 -4.24
CA LEU A 56 5.83 -0.13 -4.84
C LEU A 56 6.14 0.00 -6.33
N THR A 57 7.05 -0.80 -6.84
CA THR A 57 7.27 -0.99 -8.27
C THR A 57 6.56 -2.25 -8.74
N VAL A 58 5.74 -2.10 -9.77
CA VAL A 58 5.07 -3.18 -10.49
C VAL A 58 5.94 -3.61 -11.66
N SER A 59 6.30 -4.88 -11.69
CA SER A 59 7.03 -5.52 -12.78
C SER A 59 6.28 -6.77 -13.20
N GLY A 60 5.50 -6.64 -14.27
CA GLY A 60 4.59 -7.69 -14.75
C GLY A 60 3.56 -8.06 -13.69
N ASP A 61 3.65 -9.30 -13.18
CA ASP A 61 2.77 -9.84 -12.14
C ASP A 61 3.32 -9.65 -10.72
N THR A 62 4.56 -9.21 -10.58
CA THR A 62 5.20 -8.99 -9.27
C THR A 62 5.20 -7.52 -8.89
N LEU A 63 4.88 -7.24 -7.63
CA LEU A 63 5.05 -5.94 -7.00
C LEU A 63 6.17 -6.04 -5.96
N PHE A 64 7.10 -5.11 -5.96
CA PHE A 64 8.14 -5.02 -4.93
C PHE A 64 8.39 -3.58 -4.57
N GLY A 65 8.65 -3.30 -3.31
CA GLY A 65 8.96 -1.96 -2.88
C GLY A 65 9.17 -1.86 -1.40
N VAL A 66 8.97 -0.66 -0.88
CA VAL A 66 9.16 -0.33 0.52
C VAL A 66 7.96 0.43 1.04
N PHE A 67 7.62 0.18 2.29
CA PHE A 67 6.72 1.05 3.02
C PHE A 67 7.48 1.73 4.13
N THR A 68 7.19 3.01 4.31
CA THR A 68 7.75 3.84 5.37
C THR A 68 6.62 4.19 6.33
N SER A 69 6.76 3.76 7.57
CA SER A 69 5.86 4.15 8.65
C SER A 69 6.59 5.06 9.62
N ALA A 70 5.96 6.16 10.00
CA ALA A 70 6.50 7.04 11.04
C ALA A 70 6.71 6.32 12.38
N GLN A 71 5.95 5.25 12.65
CA GLN A 71 6.04 4.49 13.89
C GLN A 71 6.73 3.13 13.74
N ALA A 72 6.56 2.44 12.61
CA ALA A 72 7.13 1.12 12.40
C ALA A 72 8.49 1.13 11.67
N GLY A 73 8.93 2.27 11.14
CA GLY A 73 10.14 2.38 10.32
C GLY A 73 9.92 1.95 8.86
N GLU A 74 11.01 1.67 8.16
CA GLU A 74 10.99 1.18 6.78
C GLU A 74 10.91 -0.35 6.74
N GLY A 75 10.00 -0.89 5.94
CA GLY A 75 9.87 -2.32 5.70
C GLY A 75 9.79 -2.62 4.21
N LYS A 76 10.37 -3.76 3.79
CA LYS A 76 10.24 -4.23 2.41
C LYS A 76 8.89 -4.91 2.23
N VAL A 77 8.22 -4.57 1.14
CA VAL A 77 6.97 -5.21 0.72
C VAL A 77 7.21 -5.90 -0.62
N THR A 78 6.76 -7.14 -0.70
CA THR A 78 6.62 -7.86 -1.96
C THR A 78 5.17 -8.33 -2.06
N GLY A 79 4.60 -8.20 -3.24
CA GLY A 79 3.25 -8.60 -3.57
C GLY A 79 3.22 -9.25 -4.94
N THR A 80 2.14 -9.95 -5.22
CA THR A 80 1.88 -10.52 -6.54
C THR A 80 0.48 -10.12 -6.93
N ARG A 81 0.32 -9.68 -8.19
CA ARG A 81 -0.98 -9.40 -8.77
C ARG A 81 -1.67 -10.74 -9.03
N ILE A 82 -2.91 -10.89 -8.57
CA ILE A 82 -3.78 -12.05 -8.81
C ILE A 82 -5.01 -11.63 -9.60
#